data_AF-U9VLD2-F1
#
_entry.id   AF-U9VLD2-F1
#
_cell.length_a   1.000
_cell.length_b   1.000
_cell.length_c   1.000
_cell.angle_alpha   90.00
_cell.angle_beta   90.00
_cell.angle_gamma   90.00
#
_symmetry.space_group_name_H-M   'P 1'
#
loop_
_entity.id
_entity.type
_entity.pdbx_description
1 polymer ?
#
loop_
_entity_poly.entity_id
_entity_poly.type
_entity_poly.pdbx_seq_one_letter_code
_entity_poly.pdbx_strand_id
1 'polypeptide(L)'
;MKFQTIQKCLGGTLMLTVLVAASAALKPSIAGAFSPNMAQELNLTPAQQTELDAIRENTRTQAEAILTEEQLATLAGTTGRDRKQAMGNLDLSEAQRTQLQAIREESKTAASQVLTEEQQAQLQTTNRRKNRREDLAEELNLTPEQQTELQSIRENARTRAEAVLTDEQLATLEGRTGRERMQAMRSLDLSEEQLTQLQEIRDDSRAAADNVLTDEQKAQLQEMRSERGNRHRGNQ
;
A
#
# COMPACT_ATOMS: atom_id res chain seq x y z
N MET A 1 -35.05 50.11 19.95
CA MET A 1 -34.91 48.68 20.26
C MET A 1 -33.67 48.16 19.56
N LYS A 2 -32.82 47.44 20.30
CA LYS A 2 -31.47 46.97 19.94
C LYS A 2 -31.56 45.62 19.21
N PHE A 3 -30.76 45.41 18.16
CA PHE A 3 -30.16 44.13 17.72
C PHE A 3 -29.12 44.49 16.62
N GLN A 4 -27.87 44.83 16.98
CA GLN A 4 -26.69 43.94 17.01
C GLN A 4 -26.51 43.01 15.80
N THR A 5 -25.74 43.53 14.83
CA THR A 5 -24.52 42.96 14.20
C THR A 5 -24.42 41.43 14.09
N ILE A 6 -24.57 40.91 12.86
CA ILE A 6 -24.07 39.58 12.48
C ILE A 6 -22.73 39.76 11.78
N GLN A 7 -21.69 39.35 12.49
CA GLN A 7 -20.31 39.24 12.06
C GLN A 7 -20.18 38.07 11.07
N LYS A 8 -20.17 38.39 9.78
CA LYS A 8 -19.64 37.51 8.73
C LYS A 8 -18.13 37.79 8.59
N CYS A 9 -17.40 36.77 8.14
CA CYS A 9 -15.99 36.76 7.69
C CYS A 9 -14.93 36.37 8.73
N LEU A 10 -14.52 35.11 8.67
CA LEU A 10 -13.14 34.61 8.74
C LEU A 10 -13.24 33.15 8.20
N GLY A 11 -12.79 32.81 6.99
CA GLY A 11 -11.60 33.27 6.29
C GLY A 11 -10.49 32.26 6.55
N GLY A 12 -10.45 31.18 5.75
CA GLY A 12 -9.47 30.12 5.88
C GLY A 12 -9.44 29.16 4.69
N THR A 13 -9.78 29.66 3.50
CA THR A 13 -9.57 28.93 2.24
C THR A 13 -8.12 29.21 1.82
N LEU A 14 -7.20 28.31 2.19
CA LEU A 14 -5.88 28.24 1.56
C LEU A 14 -6.08 27.74 0.13
N MET A 15 -6.48 28.64 -0.76
CA MET A 15 -6.30 28.49 -2.20
C MET A 15 -4.79 28.63 -2.47
N LEU A 16 -4.07 27.51 -2.38
CA LEU A 16 -2.68 27.45 -2.82
C LEU A 16 -2.68 27.45 -4.35
N THR A 17 -2.59 28.65 -4.93
CA THR A 17 -2.31 28.84 -6.35
C THR A 17 -0.96 28.21 -6.67
N VAL A 18 -0.96 27.12 -7.44
CA VAL A 18 0.25 26.54 -8.03
C VAL A 18 0.74 27.50 -9.10
N LEU A 19 1.71 28.34 -8.75
CA LEU A 19 2.49 29.10 -9.70
C LEU A 19 3.54 28.15 -10.29
N VAL A 20 3.33 27.66 -11.51
CA VAL A 20 4.38 26.95 -12.27
C VAL A 20 5.41 27.99 -12.71
N ALA A 21 6.37 28.29 -11.84
CA ALA A 21 7.53 29.09 -12.19
C ALA A 21 8.55 28.20 -12.90
N ALA A 22 8.59 28.30 -14.23
CA ALA A 22 9.72 27.83 -15.02
C ALA A 22 10.95 28.68 -14.67
N SER A 23 11.82 28.16 -13.81
CA SER A 23 13.13 28.75 -13.52
C SER A 23 14.23 27.95 -14.21
N ALA A 24 14.96 28.66 -15.07
CA ALA A 24 16.04 28.15 -15.89
C ALA A 24 17.29 27.73 -15.09
N ALA A 25 18.00 26.76 -15.66
CA ALA A 25 19.43 26.51 -15.53
C ALA A 25 19.99 26.22 -14.12
N LEU A 26 19.63 25.06 -13.56
CA LEU A 26 20.60 24.22 -12.86
C LEU A 26 20.76 22.93 -13.66
N LYS A 27 22.00 22.49 -13.91
CA LYS A 27 22.24 21.16 -14.50
C LYS A 27 21.71 20.13 -13.51
N PRO A 28 20.62 19.39 -13.78
CA PRO A 28 20.24 18.31 -12.91
C PRO A 28 21.27 17.20 -13.12
N SER A 29 21.92 16.77 -12.04
CA SER A 29 22.52 15.45 -12.01
C SER A 29 21.37 14.45 -12.15
N ILE A 30 21.12 13.96 -13.37
CA ILE A 30 20.01 13.06 -13.73
C ILE A 30 20.32 11.65 -13.23
N ALA A 31 20.37 11.47 -11.92
CA ALA A 31 20.43 10.17 -11.26
C ALA A 31 19.57 10.25 -10.01
N GLY A 32 18.25 10.12 -10.19
CA GLY A 32 17.28 10.65 -9.23
C GLY A 32 15.97 9.88 -9.00
N ALA A 33 15.86 8.64 -9.46
CA ALA A 33 14.98 7.62 -8.89
C ALA A 33 13.43 7.74 -9.08
N PHE A 34 12.97 7.70 -10.33
CA PHE A 34 12.23 6.49 -10.74
C PHE A 34 13.22 5.33 -10.79
N SER A 35 12.86 4.09 -10.37
CA SER A 35 13.80 2.98 -10.62
C SER A 35 14.17 3.04 -12.11
N PRO A 36 15.46 3.09 -12.49
CA PRO A 36 15.85 3.25 -13.89
C PRO A 36 15.14 2.24 -14.79
N ASN A 37 14.79 1.09 -14.21
CA ASN A 37 13.97 0.04 -14.81
C ASN A 37 12.53 0.51 -15.13
N MET A 38 11.85 1.25 -14.26
CA MET A 38 10.47 1.71 -14.48
C MET A 38 10.39 2.83 -15.53
N ALA A 39 11.37 3.73 -15.59
CA ALA A 39 11.41 4.76 -16.64
C ALA A 39 11.65 4.14 -18.03
N GLN A 40 12.46 3.09 -18.10
CA GLN A 40 12.71 2.30 -19.31
C GLN A 40 11.49 1.43 -19.68
N GLU A 41 10.85 0.78 -18.69
CA GLU A 41 9.66 -0.07 -18.89
C GLU A 41 8.46 0.70 -19.45
N LEU A 42 8.28 1.96 -19.05
CA LEU A 42 7.18 2.83 -19.48
C LEU A 42 7.55 3.73 -20.67
N ASN A 43 8.78 3.63 -21.19
CA ASN A 43 9.29 4.50 -22.25
C ASN A 43 9.06 5.99 -21.96
N LEU A 44 9.36 6.44 -20.72
CA LEU A 44 9.10 7.83 -20.32
C LEU A 44 9.96 8.81 -21.13
N THR A 45 9.34 9.88 -21.62
CA THR A 45 10.08 10.96 -22.27
C THR A 45 10.96 11.73 -21.27
N PRO A 46 12.04 12.40 -21.71
CA PRO A 46 12.88 13.21 -20.82
C PRO A 46 12.11 14.31 -20.07
N ALA A 47 11.09 14.89 -20.72
CA ALA A 47 10.20 15.87 -20.10
C ALA A 47 9.38 15.26 -18.97
N GLN A 48 8.75 14.10 -19.20
CA GLN A 48 7.98 13.37 -18.18
C GLN A 48 8.87 12.94 -17.00
N GLN A 49 10.10 12.47 -17.27
CA GLN A 49 11.04 12.12 -16.21
C GLN A 49 11.37 13.33 -15.33
N THR A 50 11.61 14.49 -15.95
CA THR A 50 11.89 15.74 -15.23
C THR A 50 10.71 16.16 -14.35
N GLU A 51 9.49 16.04 -14.86
CA GLU A 51 8.29 16.42 -14.13
C GLU A 51 8.00 15.47 -12.95
N LEU A 52 8.19 14.16 -13.15
CA LEU A 52 8.07 13.17 -12.07
C LEU A 52 9.13 13.35 -10.98
N ASP A 53 10.37 13.68 -11.36
CA ASP A 53 11.43 14.00 -10.40
C ASP A 53 11.07 15.28 -9.60
N ALA A 54 10.49 16.29 -10.25
CA ALA A 54 10.03 17.51 -9.58
C ALA A 54 8.87 17.24 -8.61
N ILE A 55 7.87 16.46 -9.01
CA ILE A 55 6.77 16.03 -8.14
C ILE A 55 7.32 15.30 -6.91
N ARG A 56 8.29 14.42 -7.11
CA ARG A 56 8.89 13.65 -6.02
C ARG A 56 9.67 14.54 -5.05
N GLU A 57 10.53 15.42 -5.54
CA GLU A 57 11.28 16.33 -4.66
C GLU A 57 10.32 17.21 -3.87
N ASN A 58 9.27 17.72 -4.51
CA ASN A 58 8.24 18.49 -3.83
C ASN A 58 7.53 17.66 -2.73
N THR A 59 7.10 16.44 -3.07
CA THR A 59 6.49 15.48 -2.13
C THR A 59 7.39 15.22 -0.92
N ARG A 60 8.69 15.06 -1.18
CA ARG A 60 9.69 14.84 -0.14
C ARG A 60 9.83 16.06 0.76
N THR A 61 9.92 17.26 0.22
CA THR A 61 10.01 18.48 1.01
C THR A 61 8.76 18.67 1.87
N GLN A 62 7.56 18.41 1.33
CA GLN A 62 6.32 18.49 2.11
C GLN A 62 6.30 17.45 3.23
N ALA A 63 6.72 16.22 2.95
CA ALA A 63 6.80 15.16 3.96
C ALA A 63 7.82 15.50 5.07
N GLU A 64 9.00 16.00 4.70
CA GLU A 64 10.04 16.42 5.65
C GLU A 64 9.57 17.58 6.54
N ALA A 65 8.74 18.50 6.03
CA ALA A 65 8.20 19.62 6.81
C ALA A 65 7.23 19.22 7.93
N ILE A 66 6.71 17.99 7.89
CA ILE A 66 5.78 17.46 8.90
C ILE A 66 6.53 16.73 10.03
N LEU A 67 7.77 16.31 9.76
CA LEU A 67 8.59 15.58 10.70
C LEU A 67 9.24 16.53 11.72
N THR A 68 9.51 16.00 12.92
CA THR A 68 10.31 16.72 13.91
C THR A 68 11.78 16.74 13.52
N GLU A 69 12.56 17.66 14.10
CA GLU A 69 14.01 17.72 13.88
C GLU A 69 14.72 16.40 14.24
N GLU A 70 14.26 15.73 15.31
CA GLU A 70 14.78 14.43 15.73
C GLU A 70 14.45 13.32 14.73
N GLN A 71 13.21 13.28 14.23
CA GLN A 71 12.81 12.36 13.16
C GLN A 71 13.61 12.62 11.87
N LEU A 72 13.84 13.89 11.50
CA LEU A 72 14.68 14.25 10.37
C LEU A 72 16.12 13.79 10.53
N ALA A 73 16.68 13.89 11.75
CA ALA A 73 18.02 13.41 12.04
C ALA A 73 18.16 11.90 11.82
N THR A 74 17.13 11.10 12.15
CA THR A 74 17.15 9.65 11.85
C THR A 74 17.10 9.33 10.36
N LEU A 75 16.61 10.26 9.53
CA LEU A 75 16.61 10.12 8.07
C LEU A 75 17.88 10.70 7.42
N ALA A 76 18.71 11.42 8.17
CA ALA A 76 19.91 12.06 7.65
C ALA A 76 20.89 11.01 7.11
N GLY A 77 21.44 11.25 5.93
CA GLY A 77 22.37 10.33 5.26
C GLY A 77 21.72 9.08 4.64
N THR A 78 20.42 8.85 4.84
CA THR A 78 19.70 7.75 4.18
C THR A 78 19.22 8.18 2.79
N THR A 79 19.34 7.28 1.81
CA THR A 79 18.85 7.52 0.44
C THR A 79 18.09 6.30 -0.10
N GLY A 80 17.32 6.50 -1.16
CA GLY A 80 16.67 5.41 -1.89
C GLY A 80 15.82 4.47 -1.01
N ARG A 81 16.15 3.17 -1.04
CA ARG A 81 15.42 2.11 -0.33
C ARG A 81 15.62 2.19 1.18
N ASP A 82 16.83 2.50 1.65
CA ASP A 82 17.16 2.57 3.07
C ASP A 82 16.40 3.70 3.76
N ARG A 83 16.25 4.83 3.05
CA ARG A 83 15.41 5.93 3.51
C ARG A 83 13.94 5.55 3.64
N LYS A 84 13.41 4.80 2.67
CA LYS A 84 12.01 4.34 2.72
C LYS A 84 11.77 3.43 3.93
N GLN A 85 12.73 2.57 4.24
CA GLN A 85 12.68 1.69 5.41
C GLN A 85 12.81 2.51 6.71
N ALA A 86 13.77 3.43 6.79
CA ALA A 86 13.93 4.33 7.93
C ALA A 86 12.66 5.14 8.20
N MET A 87 12.02 5.68 7.16
CA MET A 87 10.77 6.45 7.30
C MET A 87 9.59 5.60 7.79
N GLY A 88 9.55 4.31 7.43
CA GLY A 88 8.55 3.37 7.95
C GLY A 88 8.76 2.97 9.41
N ASN A 89 9.96 3.18 9.95
CA ASN A 89 10.33 2.90 11.33
C ASN A 89 10.21 4.12 12.24
N LEU A 90 9.80 5.28 11.72
CA LEU A 90 9.59 6.47 12.53
C LEU A 90 8.34 6.32 13.39
N ASP A 91 8.44 6.72 14.65
CA ASP A 91 7.28 6.91 15.51
C ASP A 91 6.53 8.19 15.10
N LEU A 92 5.71 8.06 14.06
CA LEU A 92 4.85 9.11 13.55
C LEU A 92 3.56 9.20 14.37
N SER A 93 3.18 10.42 14.76
CA SER A 93 1.85 10.67 15.34
C SER A 93 0.73 10.44 14.34
N GLU A 94 -0.50 10.26 14.81
CA GLU A 94 -1.68 10.07 13.96
C GLU A 94 -1.91 11.26 13.00
N ALA A 95 -1.70 12.49 13.50
CA ALA A 95 -1.79 13.69 12.68
C ALA A 95 -0.72 13.70 11.58
N GLN A 96 0.54 13.33 11.89
CA GLN A 96 1.61 13.24 10.91
C GLN A 96 1.33 12.15 9.86
N ARG A 97 0.83 10.98 10.28
CA ARG A 97 0.44 9.89 9.36
C ARG A 97 -0.65 10.34 8.39
N THR A 98 -1.66 11.04 8.89
CA THR A 98 -2.77 11.58 8.07
C THR A 98 -2.26 12.58 7.03
N GLN A 99 -1.38 13.51 7.43
CA GLN A 99 -0.81 14.50 6.52
C GLN A 99 0.11 13.86 5.47
N LEU A 100 0.94 12.90 5.87
CA LEU A 100 1.79 12.14 4.95
C LEU A 100 0.98 11.33 3.95
N GLN A 101 -0.17 10.78 4.37
CA GLN A 101 -1.09 10.10 3.48
C GLN A 101 -1.70 11.07 2.46
N ALA A 102 -2.15 12.25 2.89
CA ALA A 102 -2.69 13.28 2.00
C ALA A 102 -1.65 13.71 0.95
N ILE A 103 -0.42 14.00 1.37
CA ILE A 103 0.70 14.34 0.47
C ILE A 103 0.98 13.23 -0.54
N ARG A 104 0.91 11.97 -0.09
CA ARG A 104 1.14 10.82 -0.96
C ARG A 104 0.04 10.67 -2.01
N GLU A 105 -1.22 10.88 -1.65
CA GLU A 105 -2.33 10.82 -2.61
C GLU A 105 -2.29 11.98 -3.61
N GLU A 106 -1.94 13.18 -3.15
CA GLU A 106 -1.74 14.34 -4.03
C GLU A 106 -0.60 14.08 -5.01
N SER A 107 0.55 13.61 -4.51
CA SER A 107 1.71 13.22 -5.33
C SER A 107 1.37 12.16 -6.36
N LYS A 108 0.63 11.11 -5.97
CA LYS A 108 0.17 10.05 -6.87
C LYS A 108 -0.73 10.59 -7.98
N THR A 109 -1.61 11.52 -7.64
CA THR A 109 -2.52 12.18 -8.58
C THR A 109 -1.76 13.08 -9.56
N ALA A 110 -0.80 13.88 -9.06
CA ALA A 110 0.05 14.69 -9.91
C ALA A 110 0.88 13.82 -10.85
N ALA A 111 1.48 12.74 -10.33
CA ALA A 111 2.31 11.83 -11.11
C ALA A 111 1.51 11.08 -12.20
N SER A 112 0.25 10.71 -11.94
CA SER A 112 -0.58 10.06 -12.95
C SER A 112 -0.89 11.00 -14.12
N GLN A 113 -1.09 12.29 -13.86
CA GLN A 113 -1.38 13.30 -14.90
C GLN A 113 -0.21 13.53 -15.87
N VAL A 114 1.03 13.26 -15.46
CA VAL A 114 2.23 13.33 -16.31
C VAL A 114 2.28 12.18 -17.32
N LEU A 115 1.67 11.05 -16.98
CA LEU A 115 1.71 9.83 -17.77
C LEU A 115 0.60 9.80 -18.81
N THR A 116 0.86 9.20 -19.96
CA THR A 116 -0.18 8.94 -20.96
C THR A 116 -1.14 7.85 -20.47
N GLU A 117 -2.35 7.80 -21.02
CA GLU A 117 -3.33 6.74 -20.72
C GLU A 117 -2.76 5.33 -20.93
N GLU A 118 -1.95 5.15 -21.99
CA GLU A 118 -1.28 3.88 -22.29
C GLU A 118 -0.23 3.54 -21.22
N GLN A 119 0.57 4.52 -20.78
CA GLN A 119 1.56 4.34 -19.70
C GLN A 119 0.90 4.06 -18.35
N GLN A 120 -0.24 4.70 -18.07
CA GLN A 120 -1.05 4.43 -16.87
C GLN A 120 -1.60 2.99 -16.91
N ALA A 121 -2.15 2.56 -18.05
CA ALA A 121 -2.63 1.19 -18.22
C ALA A 121 -1.49 0.17 -18.08
N GLN A 122 -0.30 0.46 -18.61
CA GLN A 122 0.88 -0.37 -18.46
C GLN A 122 1.33 -0.47 -16.99
N LEU A 123 1.31 0.63 -16.24
CA LEU A 123 1.57 0.65 -14.79
C LEU A 123 0.57 -0.20 -14.00
N GLN A 124 -0.72 -0.17 -14.35
CA GLN A 124 -1.72 -1.02 -13.71
C GLN A 124 -1.42 -2.52 -13.96
N THR A 125 -0.93 -2.88 -15.15
CA THR A 125 -0.55 -4.28 -15.44
C THR A 125 0.73 -4.73 -14.73
N THR A 126 1.72 -3.85 -14.56
CA THR A 126 2.96 -4.16 -13.83
C THR A 126 2.73 -4.22 -12.31
N ASN A 127 1.87 -3.36 -11.75
CA ASN A 127 1.49 -3.38 -10.34
C ASN A 127 0.60 -4.59 -9.96
N ARG A 128 -0.28 -5.06 -10.86
CA ARG A 128 -1.08 -6.30 -10.70
C ARG A 128 -0.24 -7.57 -10.47
N ARG A 129 1.04 -7.57 -10.87
CA ARG A 129 1.94 -8.71 -10.60
C ARG A 129 2.52 -8.72 -9.19
N LYS A 130 2.50 -7.60 -8.47
CA LYS A 130 3.13 -7.46 -7.15
C LYS A 130 2.15 -7.52 -5.97
N ASN A 131 0.90 -7.06 -6.11
CA ASN A 131 -0.03 -6.93 -4.97
C ASN A 131 -1.45 -7.47 -5.22
N ARG A 132 -1.60 -8.78 -5.44
CA ARG A 132 -2.93 -9.47 -5.46
C ARG A 132 -3.82 -9.24 -4.22
N ARG A 133 -3.24 -8.73 -3.12
CA ARG A 133 -3.94 -8.44 -1.86
C ARG A 133 -4.52 -7.03 -1.82
N GLU A 134 -3.82 -6.03 -2.35
CA GLU A 134 -4.39 -4.68 -2.55
C GLU A 134 -5.43 -4.72 -3.67
N ASP A 135 -5.17 -5.49 -4.75
CA ASP A 135 -6.14 -5.68 -5.83
C ASP A 135 -7.50 -6.17 -5.31
N LEU A 136 -7.52 -7.12 -4.36
CA LEU A 136 -8.78 -7.63 -3.79
C LEU A 136 -9.48 -6.60 -2.89
N ALA A 137 -8.71 -5.79 -2.15
CA ALA A 137 -9.26 -4.76 -1.27
C ALA A 137 -9.86 -3.61 -2.08
N GLU A 138 -9.21 -3.21 -3.17
CA GLU A 138 -9.72 -2.24 -4.13
C GLU A 138 -10.91 -2.79 -4.93
N GLU A 139 -10.84 -4.04 -5.39
CA GLU A 139 -11.91 -4.69 -6.17
C GLU A 139 -13.20 -4.84 -5.34
N LEU A 140 -13.09 -5.07 -4.02
CA LEU A 140 -14.21 -5.11 -3.09
C LEU A 140 -14.57 -3.75 -2.47
N ASN A 141 -13.85 -2.67 -2.81
CA ASN A 141 -14.01 -1.36 -2.18
C ASN A 141 -14.01 -1.42 -0.63
N LEU A 142 -13.06 -2.15 -0.05
CA LEU A 142 -12.98 -2.32 1.42
C LEU A 142 -12.60 -1.01 2.11
N THR A 143 -13.32 -0.67 3.17
CA THR A 143 -12.97 0.50 4.00
C THR A 143 -11.65 0.28 4.76
N PRO A 144 -10.94 1.33 5.21
CA PRO A 144 -9.74 1.18 6.02
C PRO A 144 -9.96 0.32 7.27
N GLU A 145 -11.10 0.47 7.92
CA GLU A 145 -11.49 -0.31 9.11
C GLU A 145 -11.66 -1.79 8.77
N GLN A 146 -12.36 -2.11 7.68
CA GLN A 146 -12.50 -3.48 7.20
C GLN A 146 -11.14 -4.12 6.86
N GLN A 147 -10.22 -3.35 6.27
CA GLN A 147 -8.87 -3.82 5.95
C GLN A 147 -8.06 -4.14 7.22
N THR A 148 -8.12 -3.26 8.23
CA THR A 148 -7.48 -3.49 9.54
C THR A 148 -8.07 -4.73 10.23
N GLU A 149 -9.39 -4.90 10.22
CA GLU A 149 -10.04 -6.04 10.84
C GLU A 149 -9.67 -7.36 10.15
N LEU A 150 -9.69 -7.37 8.81
CA LEU A 150 -9.24 -8.54 8.03
C LEU A 150 -7.76 -8.86 8.23
N GLN A 151 -6.91 -7.85 8.46
CA GLN A 151 -5.52 -8.07 8.82
C GLN A 151 -5.42 -8.74 10.20
N SER A 152 -6.14 -8.24 11.20
CA SER A 152 -6.16 -8.81 12.55
C SER A 152 -6.68 -10.25 12.57
N ILE A 153 -7.73 -10.56 11.79
CA ILE A 153 -8.26 -11.93 11.65
C ILE A 153 -7.20 -12.88 11.09
N ARG A 154 -6.42 -12.43 10.09
CA ARG A 154 -5.35 -13.23 9.49
C ARG A 154 -4.18 -13.44 10.44
N GLU A 155 -3.78 -12.40 11.17
CA GLU A 155 -2.71 -12.50 12.16
C GLU A 155 -3.10 -13.47 13.28
N ASN A 156 -4.32 -13.35 13.82
CA ASN A 156 -4.85 -14.29 14.81
C ASN A 156 -4.91 -15.73 14.28
N ALA A 157 -5.40 -15.93 13.06
CA ALA A 157 -5.44 -17.27 12.45
C ALA A 157 -4.04 -17.85 12.29
N ARG A 158 -3.06 -17.02 11.90
CA ARG A 158 -1.66 -17.42 11.79
C ARG A 158 -1.08 -17.83 13.14
N THR A 159 -1.28 -17.03 14.19
CA THR A 159 -0.79 -17.35 15.54
C THR A 159 -1.41 -18.64 16.06
N ARG A 160 -2.73 -18.84 15.88
CA ARG A 160 -3.39 -20.10 16.25
C ARG A 160 -2.81 -21.28 15.47
N ALA A 161 -2.60 -21.13 14.16
CA ALA A 161 -2.02 -22.19 13.34
C ALA A 161 -0.59 -22.54 13.74
N GLU A 162 0.22 -21.55 14.11
CA GLU A 162 1.58 -21.75 14.60
C GLU A 162 1.60 -22.50 15.94
N ALA A 163 0.61 -22.28 16.81
CA ALA A 163 0.49 -23.00 18.09
C ALA A 163 0.10 -24.49 17.95
N VAL A 164 -0.40 -24.92 16.80
CA VAL A 164 -0.73 -26.33 16.49
C VAL A 164 0.53 -27.13 16.10
N LEU A 165 1.57 -26.42 15.63
CA LEU A 165 2.80 -27.04 15.14
C LEU A 165 3.75 -27.36 16.30
N THR A 166 4.62 -28.35 16.08
CA THR A 166 5.74 -28.61 17.00
C THR A 166 6.85 -27.58 16.82
N ASP A 167 7.73 -27.46 17.81
CA ASP A 167 8.89 -26.56 17.75
C ASP A 167 9.79 -26.85 16.54
N GLU A 168 9.95 -28.13 16.18
CA GLU A 168 10.75 -28.56 15.02
C GLU A 168 10.08 -28.17 13.68
N GLN A 169 8.76 -28.28 13.60
CA GLN A 169 7.97 -27.82 12.46
C GLN A 169 8.02 -26.29 12.35
N LEU A 170 7.95 -25.56 13.47
CA LEU A 170 8.08 -24.10 13.52
C LEU A 170 9.46 -23.63 13.06
N ALA A 171 10.53 -24.28 13.49
CA ALA A 171 11.90 -23.98 13.04
C ALA A 171 12.04 -24.12 11.51
N THR A 172 11.32 -25.07 10.91
CA THR A 172 11.27 -25.24 9.44
C THR A 172 10.59 -24.05 8.75
N LEU A 173 9.75 -23.30 9.45
CA LEU A 173 9.07 -22.11 8.92
C LEU A 173 9.77 -20.79 9.30
N GLU A 174 10.76 -20.81 10.18
CA GLU A 174 11.42 -19.61 10.67
C GLU A 174 12.16 -18.87 9.55
N GLY A 175 12.07 -17.54 9.55
CA GLY A 175 12.63 -16.67 8.50
C GLY A 175 11.96 -16.77 7.12
N ARG A 176 11.09 -17.76 6.88
CA ARG A 176 10.39 -17.93 5.60
C ARG A 176 9.15 -17.04 5.53
N THR A 177 8.95 -16.39 4.39
CA THR A 177 7.80 -15.52 4.13
C THR A 177 7.11 -15.86 2.81
N GLY A 178 5.88 -15.35 2.64
CA GLY A 178 5.15 -15.44 1.38
C GLY A 178 5.01 -16.86 0.81
N ARG A 179 5.46 -17.04 -0.43
CA ARG A 179 5.35 -18.31 -1.17
C ARG A 179 6.25 -19.40 -0.62
N GLU A 180 7.44 -19.05 -0.13
CA GLU A 180 8.40 -20.01 0.43
C GLU A 180 7.85 -20.61 1.73
N ARG A 181 7.27 -19.78 2.61
CA ARG A 181 6.60 -20.27 3.83
C ARG A 181 5.46 -21.22 3.50
N MET A 182 4.65 -20.90 2.48
CA MET A 182 3.54 -21.76 2.06
C MET A 182 4.02 -23.11 1.54
N GLN A 183 5.10 -23.14 0.76
CA GLN A 183 5.67 -24.39 0.26
C GLN A 183 6.24 -25.22 1.42
N ALA A 184 6.98 -24.58 2.33
CA ALA A 184 7.51 -25.19 3.53
C ALA A 184 6.42 -25.81 4.40
N MET A 185 5.30 -25.11 4.58
CA MET A 185 4.17 -25.61 5.38
C MET A 185 3.51 -26.84 4.76
N ARG A 186 3.47 -26.92 3.41
CA ARG A 186 2.93 -28.10 2.70
C ARG A 186 3.87 -29.30 2.72
N SER A 187 5.16 -29.09 2.97
CA SER A 187 6.14 -30.16 3.12
C SER A 187 6.30 -30.64 4.56
N LEU A 188 5.56 -30.06 5.52
CA LEU A 188 5.57 -30.57 6.89
C LEU A 188 4.78 -31.87 6.95
N ASP A 189 5.34 -32.86 7.65
CA ASP A 189 4.61 -34.07 8.03
C ASP A 189 3.68 -33.72 9.19
N LEU A 190 2.45 -33.31 8.85
CA LEU A 190 1.40 -32.96 9.81
C LEU A 190 0.62 -34.21 10.22
N SER A 191 0.32 -34.34 11.51
CA SER A 191 -0.59 -35.40 11.99
C SER A 191 -2.04 -35.13 11.55
N GLU A 192 -2.90 -36.15 11.58
CA GLU A 192 -4.33 -35.99 11.27
C GLU A 192 -5.01 -34.99 12.21
N GLU A 193 -4.61 -34.98 13.48
CA GLU A 193 -5.12 -34.04 14.48
C GLU A 193 -4.69 -32.61 14.15
N GLN A 194 -3.41 -32.40 13.79
CA GLN A 194 -2.92 -31.08 13.37
C GLN A 194 -3.63 -30.60 12.09
N LEU A 195 -3.82 -31.48 11.10
CA LEU A 195 -4.55 -31.15 9.88
C LEU A 195 -5.98 -30.72 10.18
N THR A 196 -6.65 -31.42 11.09
CA THR A 196 -8.02 -31.09 11.51
C THR A 196 -8.08 -29.72 12.18
N GLN A 197 -7.19 -29.44 13.14
CA GLN A 197 -7.14 -28.15 13.83
C GLN A 197 -6.80 -27.00 12.88
N LEU A 198 -5.85 -27.20 11.95
CA LEU A 198 -5.50 -26.19 10.94
C LEU A 198 -6.65 -25.92 9.98
N GLN A 199 -7.43 -26.94 9.63
CA GLN A 199 -8.63 -26.77 8.82
C GLN A 199 -9.70 -25.96 9.56
N GLU A 200 -9.95 -26.27 10.83
CA GLU A 200 -10.89 -25.52 11.68
C GLU A 200 -10.47 -24.05 11.81
N ILE A 201 -9.21 -23.76 12.10
CA ILE A 201 -8.68 -22.39 12.17
C ILE A 201 -8.88 -21.63 10.86
N ARG A 202 -8.68 -22.31 9.72
CA ARG A 202 -8.87 -21.71 8.40
C ARG A 202 -10.35 -21.39 8.14
N ASP A 203 -11.24 -22.31 8.50
CA ASP A 203 -12.67 -22.17 8.27
C ASP A 203 -13.27 -21.10 9.21
N ASP A 204 -12.84 -21.04 10.48
CA ASP A 204 -13.11 -19.96 11.43
C ASP A 204 -12.65 -18.60 10.90
N SER A 205 -11.39 -18.53 10.44
CA SER A 205 -10.82 -17.28 9.92
C SER A 205 -11.60 -16.79 8.71
N ARG A 206 -12.06 -17.71 7.85
CA ARG A 206 -12.89 -17.38 6.71
C ARG A 206 -14.26 -16.88 7.13
N ALA A 207 -14.92 -17.53 8.08
CA ALA A 207 -16.22 -17.09 8.60
C ALA A 207 -16.12 -15.71 9.25
N ALA A 208 -15.09 -15.47 10.07
CA ALA A 208 -14.82 -14.17 10.66
C ALA A 208 -14.59 -13.11 9.58
N ALA A 209 -13.78 -13.41 8.56
CA ALA A 209 -13.53 -12.50 7.45
C ALA A 209 -14.80 -12.19 6.65
N ASP A 210 -15.65 -13.18 6.40
CA ASP A 210 -16.92 -12.99 5.70
C ASP A 210 -17.86 -12.09 6.51
N ASN A 211 -17.83 -12.12 7.86
CA ASN A 211 -18.64 -11.23 8.71
C ASN A 211 -18.22 -9.74 8.66
N VAL A 212 -16.98 -9.45 8.28
CA VAL A 212 -16.50 -8.06 8.09
C VAL A 212 -17.05 -7.45 6.80
N LEU A 213 -17.40 -8.30 5.83
CA LEU A 213 -17.86 -7.88 4.51
C LEU A 213 -19.37 -7.60 4.51
N THR A 214 -19.77 -6.61 3.71
CA THR A 214 -21.18 -6.39 3.35
C THR A 214 -21.70 -7.51 2.45
N ASP A 215 -23.02 -7.62 2.34
CA ASP A 215 -23.63 -8.67 1.51
C ASP A 215 -23.32 -8.48 0.02
N GLU A 216 -23.23 -7.23 -0.44
CA GLU A 216 -22.78 -6.88 -1.78
C GLU A 216 -21.32 -7.30 -2.01
N GLN A 217 -20.43 -7.02 -1.06
CA GLN A 217 -19.02 -7.44 -1.13
C GLN A 217 -18.86 -8.97 -1.13
N LYS A 218 -19.68 -9.69 -0.35
CA LYS A 218 -19.70 -11.17 -0.37
C LYS A 218 -20.12 -11.71 -1.72
N ALA A 219 -21.18 -11.15 -2.31
CA ALA A 219 -21.68 -11.54 -3.63
C ALA A 219 -20.59 -11.35 -4.70
N GLN A 220 -19.94 -10.18 -4.70
CA GLN A 220 -18.83 -9.89 -5.62
C GLN A 220 -17.64 -10.83 -5.41
N LEU A 221 -17.29 -11.13 -4.15
CA LEU A 221 -16.23 -12.09 -3.83
C LEU A 221 -16.56 -13.51 -4.34
N GLN A 222 -17.83 -13.92 -4.27
CA GLN A 222 -18.28 -15.21 -4.76
C GLN A 222 -18.23 -15.29 -6.30
N GLU A 223 -18.58 -14.21 -6.98
CA GLU A 223 -18.44 -14.08 -8.43
C GLU A 223 -16.97 -14.21 -8.85
N MET A 224 -16.08 -13.43 -8.24
CA MET A 224 -14.64 -13.52 -8.47
C MET A 224 -14.07 -14.93 -8.25
N ARG A 225 -14.54 -15.63 -7.21
CA ARG A 225 -14.14 -17.02 -6.92
C ARG A 225 -14.60 -17.96 -8.05
N SER A 226 -15.82 -17.78 -8.52
CA SER A 226 -16.40 -18.58 -9.62
C SER A 226 -15.64 -18.37 -10.94
N GLU A 227 -15.31 -17.12 -11.28
CA GLU A 227 -14.52 -16.80 -12.46
C GLU A 227 -13.12 -17.41 -12.43
N ARG A 228 -12.45 -17.36 -11.27
CA ARG A 228 -11.14 -17.98 -11.08
C ARG A 228 -11.20 -19.51 -11.20
N GLY A 229 -12.27 -20.12 -10.70
CA GLY A 229 -12.52 -21.56 -10.85
C GLY A 229 -12.68 -21.98 -12.31
N ASN A 230 -13.43 -21.19 -13.11
CA ASN A 230 -13.63 -21.47 -14.54
C ASN A 230 -12.34 -21.31 -15.36
N ARG A 231 -11.50 -20.32 -15.04
CA ARG A 231 -10.19 -20.14 -15.70
C ARG A 231 -9.22 -21.31 -15.47
N HIS A 232 -9.35 -22.04 -14.36
CA HIS A 232 -8.50 -23.20 -14.06
C HIS A 232 -8.98 -24.51 -14.73
N ARG A 233 -10.25 -24.56 -15.16
CA ARG A 233 -10.82 -25.69 -15.90
C ARG A 233 -10.72 -25.53 -17.42
N GLY A 234 -10.72 -24.31 -17.94
CA GLY A 234 -10.59 -24.05 -19.39
C GLY A 234 -9.16 -24.17 -19.95
N ASN A 235 -8.17 -24.51 -19.12
CA ASN A 235 -6.75 -24.57 -19.49
C ASN A 235 -6.14 -25.96 -19.18
N GLN A 236 -6.98 -26.99 -19.05
CA GLN A 236 -6.60 -28.41 -18.92
C GLN A 236 -7.05 -29.19 -20.15
#